data_AF-A0A7X7FL91-F1
#
_entry.id   AF-A0A7X7FL91-F1
#
_cell.length_a   1.000
_cell.length_b   1.000
_cell.length_c   1.000
_cell.angle_alpha   90.00
_cell.angle_beta   90.00
_cell.angle_gamma   90.00
#
_symmetry.space_group_name_H-M   'P 1'
#
loop_
_entity.id
_entity.type
_entity.pdbx_description
1 polymer ?
#
loop_
_entity_poly.entity_id
_entity_poly.type
_entity_poly.pdbx_seq_one_letter_code
_entity_poly.pdbx_strand_id
1 'polypeptide(L)'
;MAKTISDFLTEHPVDREQVEKHKRRMLAEVRAYRLRELREAAGLTQAQLAERIGVGQRQVSKIENGDLDSAKIGTIRNYLQAVGGDMAIEYVVGDDRVQVA
;
A
#
# COMPACT_ATOMS: atom_id res chain seq x y z
N MET A 1 -13.22 -34.98 -23.33
CA MET A 1 -13.57 -33.55 -23.40
C MET A 1 -12.68 -32.81 -22.42
N ALA A 2 -12.04 -31.71 -22.82
CA ALA A 2 -11.35 -30.86 -21.85
C ALA A 2 -12.40 -30.19 -20.96
N LYS A 3 -12.23 -30.23 -19.62
CA LYS A 3 -13.12 -29.53 -18.69
C LYS A 3 -13.04 -28.03 -18.94
N THR A 4 -14.18 -27.36 -18.95
CA THR A 4 -14.23 -25.89 -18.99
C THR A 4 -13.92 -25.30 -17.61
N ILE A 5 -13.57 -24.01 -17.55
CA ILE A 5 -13.41 -23.30 -16.27
C ILE A 5 -14.71 -23.37 -15.45
N SER A 6 -15.87 -23.33 -16.10
CA SER A 6 -17.17 -23.45 -15.43
C SER A 6 -17.36 -24.83 -14.79
N ASP A 7 -16.97 -25.90 -15.48
CA ASP A 7 -17.05 -27.26 -14.95
C ASP A 7 -16.12 -27.42 -13.73
N PHE A 8 -14.92 -26.84 -13.79
CA PHE A 8 -13.95 -26.86 -12.69
C PHE A 8 -14.45 -26.10 -11.46
N LEU A 9 -15.02 -24.90 -11.64
CA LEU A 9 -15.52 -24.08 -10.53
C LEU A 9 -16.77 -24.66 -9.86
N THR A 10 -17.52 -25.52 -10.56
CA THR A 10 -18.65 -26.24 -9.97
C THR A 10 -18.17 -27.30 -8.97
N GLU A 11 -17.08 -28.00 -9.30
CA GLU A 11 -16.43 -28.99 -8.41
C GLU A 11 -15.56 -28.32 -7.33
N HIS A 12 -15.06 -27.11 -7.60
CA HIS A 12 -14.17 -26.34 -6.74
C HIS A 12 -14.66 -24.90 -6.60
N PRO A 13 -15.70 -24.65 -5.76
CA PRO A 13 -16.24 -23.31 -5.60
C PRO A 13 -15.19 -22.35 -5.05
N VAL A 14 -15.18 -21.13 -5.60
CA VAL A 14 -14.24 -20.08 -5.18
C VAL A 14 -14.56 -19.62 -3.76
N ASP A 15 -13.57 -19.72 -2.89
CA ASP A 15 -13.62 -19.06 -1.59
C ASP A 15 -13.42 -17.54 -1.79
N ARG A 16 -14.54 -16.81 -1.72
CA ARG A 16 -14.57 -15.35 -1.90
C ARG A 16 -13.78 -14.62 -0.82
N GLU A 17 -13.77 -15.13 0.41
CA GLU A 17 -13.01 -14.52 1.51
C GLU A 17 -11.51 -14.62 1.23
N GLN A 18 -11.06 -15.80 0.81
CA GLN A 18 -9.66 -16.02 0.46
C GLN A 18 -9.23 -15.21 -0.76
N VAL A 19 -10.09 -15.07 -1.76
CA VAL A 19 -9.84 -14.17 -2.91
C VAL A 19 -9.69 -12.73 -2.44
N GLU A 20 -10.61 -12.21 -1.63
CA GLU A 20 -10.54 -10.83 -1.16
C GLU A 20 -9.32 -10.59 -0.26
N LYS A 21 -8.93 -11.57 0.57
CA LYS A 21 -7.69 -11.51 1.36
C LYS A 21 -6.46 -11.41 0.47
N HIS A 22 -6.36 -12.25 -0.57
CA HIS A 22 -5.24 -12.19 -1.51
C HIS A 22 -5.22 -10.89 -2.31
N LYS A 23 -6.39 -10.41 -2.74
CA LYS A 23 -6.54 -9.13 -3.43
C LYS A 23 -6.05 -7.96 -2.56
N ARG A 24 -6.45 -7.90 -1.29
CA ARG A 24 -5.97 -6.90 -0.34
C ARG A 24 -4.45 -6.93 -0.20
N ARG A 25 -3.85 -8.13 -0.08
CA ARG A 25 -2.40 -8.30 -0.01
C ARG A 25 -1.69 -7.77 -1.26
N MET A 26 -2.13 -8.18 -2.45
CA MET A 26 -1.55 -7.72 -3.72
C MET A 26 -1.64 -6.20 -3.88
N LEU A 27 -2.78 -5.60 -3.52
CA LEU A 27 -2.94 -4.14 -3.59
C LEU A 27 -2.02 -3.41 -2.60
N ALA A 28 -1.79 -3.96 -1.41
CA ALA A 28 -0.84 -3.41 -0.44
C ALA A 28 0.61 -3.46 -0.96
N GLU A 29 1.01 -4.59 -1.55
CA GLU A 29 2.34 -4.76 -2.18
C GLU A 29 2.56 -3.74 -3.31
N VAL A 30 1.56 -3.54 -4.18
CA VAL A 30 1.63 -2.55 -5.26
C VAL A 30 1.81 -1.14 -4.71
N ARG A 31 1.03 -0.74 -3.69
CA ARG A 31 1.16 0.58 -3.07
C ARG A 31 2.53 0.78 -2.43
N ALA A 32 3.03 -0.23 -1.73
CA ALA A 32 4.34 -0.21 -1.08
C ALA A 32 5.48 -0.04 -2.09
N TYR A 33 5.39 -0.76 -3.22
CA TYR A 33 6.31 -0.60 -4.34
C TYR A 33 6.28 0.82 -4.92
N ARG A 34 5.09 1.43 -5.07
CA ARG A 34 4.99 2.83 -5.54
C ARG A 34 5.67 3.82 -4.59
N LEU A 35 5.51 3.65 -3.27
CA LEU A 35 6.21 4.51 -2.30
C LEU A 35 7.73 4.38 -2.45
N ARG A 36 8.23 3.15 -2.58
CA ARG A 36 9.64 2.88 -2.86
C ARG A 36 10.13 3.59 -4.12
N GLU A 37 9.38 3.54 -5.22
CA GLU A 37 9.73 4.23 -6.47
C GLU A 37 9.82 5.74 -6.26
N LEU A 38 8.89 6.35 -5.50
CA LEU A 38 8.93 7.78 -5.19
C LEU A 38 10.19 8.16 -4.41
N ARG A 39 10.58 7.35 -3.41
CA ARG A 39 11.82 7.56 -2.67
C ARG A 39 13.05 7.46 -3.58
N GLU A 40 13.10 6.45 -4.45
CA GLU A 40 14.22 6.25 -5.37
C GLU A 40 14.32 7.38 -6.39
N ALA A 41 13.18 7.87 -6.91
CA ALA A 41 13.13 9.05 -7.78
C ALA A 41 13.60 10.33 -7.07
N ALA A 42 13.38 10.44 -5.76
CA ALA A 42 13.92 11.51 -4.93
C ALA A 42 15.43 11.35 -4.59
N GLY A 43 16.09 10.27 -5.06
CA GLY A 43 17.52 10.04 -4.86
C GLY A 43 17.90 9.63 -3.44
N LEU A 44 16.94 9.19 -2.62
CA LEU A 44 17.16 8.86 -1.21
C LEU A 44 17.28 7.34 -1.02
N THR A 45 18.19 6.91 -0.15
CA THR A 45 18.13 5.55 0.44
C THR A 45 17.07 5.50 1.54
N GLN A 46 16.67 4.29 1.95
CA GLN A 46 15.75 4.13 3.10
C GLN A 46 16.33 4.73 4.39
N ALA A 47 17.64 4.64 4.60
CA ALA A 47 18.31 5.20 5.76
C ALA A 47 18.28 6.74 5.76
N GLN A 48 18.59 7.36 4.61
CA GLN A 48 18.54 8.82 4.45
C GLN A 48 17.12 9.36 4.62
N LEU A 49 16.12 8.68 4.07
CA LEU A 49 14.72 9.07 4.26
C LEU A 49 14.32 8.95 5.74
N ALA A 50 14.69 7.85 6.39
CA ALA A 50 14.39 7.63 7.80
C ALA A 50 15.01 8.70 8.70
N GLU A 51 16.28 9.05 8.47
CA GLU A 51 16.97 10.15 9.14
C GLU A 51 16.25 11.48 8.94
N ARG A 52 15.88 11.80 7.69
CA ARG A 52 15.19 13.05 7.33
C ARG A 52 13.84 13.21 8.02
N ILE A 53 13.12 12.12 8.28
CA ILE A 53 11.79 12.15 8.92
C ILE A 53 11.81 11.76 10.40
N GLY A 54 13.00 11.56 10.98
CA GLY A 54 13.17 11.29 12.42
C GLY A 54 12.68 9.92 12.87
N VAL A 55 12.78 8.88 12.03
CA VAL A 55 12.39 7.50 12.37
C VAL A 55 13.53 6.52 12.11
N GLY A 56 13.39 5.27 12.58
CA GLY A 56 14.34 4.21 12.24
C GLY A 56 14.13 3.68 10.82
N GLN A 57 15.21 3.26 10.14
CA GLN A 57 15.14 2.66 8.79
C GLN A 57 14.17 1.47 8.70
N ARG A 58 14.04 0.68 9.78
CA ARG A 58 13.06 -0.40 9.88
C ARG A 58 11.62 0.08 9.64
N GLN A 59 11.27 1.30 10.05
CA GLN A 59 9.93 1.85 9.88
C GLN A 59 9.67 2.23 8.42
N VAL A 60 10.66 2.80 7.73
CA VAL A 60 10.61 3.03 6.28
C VAL A 60 10.50 1.70 5.52
N SER A 61 11.27 0.70 5.91
CA SER A 61 11.21 -0.64 5.31
C SER A 61 9.84 -1.31 5.47
N LYS A 62 9.20 -1.20 6.63
CA LYS A 62 7.83 -1.71 6.86
C LYS A 62 6.82 -1.08 5.90
N ILE A 63 6.86 0.24 5.78
CA ILE A 63 6.00 1.02 4.88
C ILE A 63 6.19 0.54 3.43
N GLU A 64 7.45 0.44 2.98
CA GLU A 64 7.80 0.02 1.61
C GLU A 64 7.61 -1.48 1.35
N ASN A 65 7.25 -2.27 2.36
CA ASN A 65 6.90 -3.70 2.25
C ASN A 65 5.40 -3.98 2.47
N GLY A 66 4.56 -2.95 2.56
CA GLY A 66 3.10 -3.10 2.61
C GLY A 66 2.49 -3.10 4.00
N ASP A 67 3.29 -2.90 5.05
CA ASP A 67 2.83 -2.71 6.43
C ASP A 67 2.52 -1.23 6.70
N LEU A 68 1.66 -0.65 5.85
CA LEU A 68 1.27 0.77 5.94
C LEU A 68 0.28 1.01 7.08
N ASP A 69 -0.62 0.06 7.35
CA ASP A 69 -1.69 0.18 8.35
C ASP A 69 -1.15 0.29 9.79
N SER A 70 0.07 -0.22 10.05
CA SER A 70 0.71 -0.06 11.37
C SER A 70 1.52 1.24 11.51
N ALA A 71 1.71 1.98 10.41
CA ALA A 71 2.45 3.23 10.44
C ALA A 71 1.57 4.36 11.00
N LYS A 72 2.17 5.22 11.83
CA LYS A 72 1.51 6.44 12.28
C LYS A 72 1.23 7.33 11.07
N ILE A 73 0.04 7.93 11.00
CA ILE A 73 -0.36 8.87 9.93
C ILE A 73 0.70 9.98 9.74
N GLY A 74 1.23 10.53 10.83
CA GLY A 74 2.29 11.54 10.77
C GLY A 74 3.57 11.05 10.10
N THR A 75 3.93 9.77 10.24
CA THR A 75 5.10 9.19 9.55
C THR A 75 4.86 9.11 8.05
N ILE A 76 3.66 8.72 7.61
CA ILE A 76 3.30 8.67 6.20
C ILE A 76 3.31 10.09 5.61
N ARG A 77 2.77 11.08 6.34
CA ARG A 77 2.81 12.49 5.96
C ARG A 77 4.24 12.97 5.73
N ASN A 78 5.11 12.76 6.71
CA ASN A 78 6.51 13.18 6.64
C ASN A 78 7.27 12.44 5.53
N TYR A 79 6.98 11.15 5.31
CA TYR A 79 7.53 10.37 4.19
C TYR A 79 7.22 11.05 2.87
N LEU A 80 5.92 11.32 2.61
CA LEU A 80 5.46 11.90 1.35
C LEU A 80 6.06 13.29 1.12
N GLN A 81 6.12 14.12 2.17
CA GLN A 81 6.77 15.43 2.12
C GLN A 81 8.28 15.35 1.83
N ALA A 82 8.97 14.38 2.43
CA ALA A 82 10.40 14.19 2.22
C ALA A 82 10.74 13.73 0.79
N VAL A 83 9.81 13.07 0.09
CA VAL A 83 9.93 12.70 -1.33
C VAL A 83 9.30 13.73 -2.28
N GLY A 84 8.83 14.87 -1.76
CA GLY A 84 8.39 16.02 -2.57
C GLY A 84 6.89 16.04 -2.90
N GLY A 85 6.07 15.23 -2.24
CA GLY A 85 4.62 15.24 -2.38
C GLY A 85 3.88 15.63 -1.11
N ASP A 86 2.57 15.75 -1.20
CA ASP A 86 1.69 15.96 -0.05
C ASP A 86 0.83 14.72 0.21
N MET A 87 0.27 14.64 1.42
CA MET A 87 -0.67 13.59 1.81
C MET A 87 -2.08 14.17 1.85
N ALA A 88 -3.02 13.49 1.20
CA ALA A 88 -4.45 13.75 1.35
C ALA A 88 -5.10 12.55 2.06
N ILE A 89 -5.98 12.85 3.02
CA ILE A 89 -6.87 11.86 3.63
C ILE A 89 -8.28 12.14 3.14
N GLU A 90 -8.94 11.13 2.57
CA GLU A 90 -10.30 11.24 2.04
C GLU A 90 -11.26 10.34 2.82
N TYR A 91 -12.42 10.88 3.18
CA TYR A 91 -13.60 10.08 3.52
C TYR A 91 -14.31 9.67 2.22
N VAL A 92 -14.67 8.38 2.10
CA VAL A 92 -15.30 7.83 0.89
C VAL A 92 -16.57 7.06 1.27
N VAL A 93 -17.70 7.43 0.66
CA VAL A 93 -18.98 6.71 0.76
C VAL A 93 -19.69 6.71 -0.59
N GLY A 94 -19.91 5.52 -1.16
CA GLY A 94 -20.40 5.44 -2.54
C GLY A 94 -19.46 6.18 -3.50
N ASP A 95 -20.00 7.16 -4.22
CA ASP A 95 -19.25 8.05 -5.12
C ASP A 95 -18.80 9.36 -4.45
N ASP A 96 -19.26 9.63 -3.22
CA ASP A 96 -18.92 10.85 -2.49
C ASP A 96 -17.51 10.77 -1.89
N ARG A 97 -16.74 11.86 -2.08
CA ARG A 97 -15.40 12.02 -1.52
C ARG A 97 -15.24 13.38 -0.85
N VAL A 98 -14.74 13.38 0.38
CA VAL A 98 -14.43 14.61 1.13
C VAL A 98 -13.00 14.53 1.66
N GLN A 99 -12.17 15.50 1.29
CA GLN A 99 -10.82 15.62 1.86
C GLN A 99 -10.92 16.13 3.30
N VAL A 100 -10.31 15.40 4.24
CA VAL A 100 -10.38 15.70 5.68
C VAL A 100 -9.04 16.16 6.28
N ALA A 101 -7.90 15.87 5.63
CA ALA A 101 -6.56 16.27 6.09
C ALA A 101 -5.47 16.06 5.03
#